data_AF-A0A4Z0F6S0-F1
#
_entry.id   AF-A0A4Z0F6S0-F1
#
_cell.length_a   1.000
_cell.length_b   1.000
_cell.length_c   1.000
_cell.angle_alpha   90.00
_cell.angle_beta   90.00
_cell.angle_gamma   90.00
#
_symmetry.space_group_name_H-M   'P 1'
#
loop_
_entity.id
_entity.type
_entity.pdbx_description
1 polymer ?
#
loop_
_entity_poly.entity_id
_entity_poly.type
_entity_poly.pdbx_seq_one_letter_code
_entity_poly.pdbx_strand_id
1 'polypeptide(L)'
;MPKAPAEVTWTIRQGRTFKYVVRPESLPLVYKPINAIAQSAPVSVTATGHGLATGWNVAVTNVDGMIEINAVANALRDSDFKPVTVVDPNTVTINSVDAAGFSAYTAGGNLVYYTPVSLAGAVARLDLRDAIGGALLYQMSSALGNIVLDDTAHTVTVTIPASATEGFTFLSAVGDLEIVYPDSFVEELLRVNVEVIQEVTTSS
;
A
#
# COMPACT_ATOMS: atom_id res chain seq x y z
N MET A 1 -8.46 -2.56 10.04
CA MET A 1 -7.38 -1.68 9.58
C MET A 1 -6.17 -2.18 10.30
N PRO A 2 -5.10 -2.71 9.67
CA PRO A 2 -4.02 -3.23 10.47
C PRO A 2 -3.27 -2.05 11.08
N LYS A 3 -3.69 -1.72 12.30
CA LYS A 3 -2.83 -1.24 13.37
C LYS A 3 -1.57 -2.10 13.27
N ALA A 4 -0.48 -1.50 12.80
CA ALA A 4 0.76 -2.21 12.56
C ALA A 4 1.16 -3.01 13.82
N PRO A 5 1.80 -4.18 13.65
CA PRO A 5 2.29 -4.73 12.39
C PRO A 5 1.24 -5.55 11.62
N ALA A 6 1.16 -5.38 10.29
CA ALA A 6 0.35 -6.25 9.43
C ALA A 6 1.08 -7.55 9.12
N GLU A 7 0.40 -8.69 9.17
CA GLU A 7 0.97 -9.97 8.76
C GLU A 7 0.82 -10.17 7.25
N VAL A 8 1.93 -10.49 6.57
CA VAL A 8 1.96 -10.70 5.12
C VAL A 8 2.71 -11.98 4.77
N THR A 9 2.29 -12.62 3.68
CA THR A 9 3.04 -13.73 3.07
C THR A 9 3.58 -13.27 1.72
N TRP A 10 4.89 -13.41 1.51
CA TRP A 10 5.57 -13.11 0.26
C TRP A 10 5.96 -14.39 -0.45
N THR A 11 5.44 -14.58 -1.66
CA THR A 11 5.92 -15.62 -2.56
C THR A 11 7.03 -15.05 -3.45
N ILE A 12 8.26 -15.46 -3.20
CA ILE A 12 9.43 -15.10 -4.00
C ILE A 12 9.71 -16.23 -4.97
N ARG A 13 9.89 -15.91 -6.25
CA ARG A 13 10.32 -16.88 -7.26
C ARG A 13 11.80 -16.65 -7.56
N GLN A 14 12.61 -17.71 -7.51
CA GLN A 14 14.00 -17.63 -7.92
C GLN A 14 14.12 -17.12 -9.36
N GLY A 15 15.22 -16.40 -9.66
CA GLY A 15 15.48 -15.83 -10.99
C GLY A 15 14.58 -14.65 -11.36
N ARG A 16 13.72 -14.17 -10.45
CA ARG A 16 12.81 -13.04 -10.69
C ARG A 16 13.01 -11.92 -9.68
N THR A 17 12.88 -10.70 -10.16
CA THR A 17 12.82 -9.53 -9.27
C THR A 17 11.53 -9.60 -8.45
N PHE A 18 11.67 -9.63 -7.13
CA PHE A 18 10.57 -9.45 -6.20
C PHE A 18 10.47 -7.96 -5.84
N LYS A 19 9.25 -7.42 -5.86
CA LYS A 19 8.96 -6.04 -5.46
C LYS A 19 7.70 -6.01 -4.61
N TYR A 20 7.78 -5.37 -3.45
CA TYR A 20 6.64 -5.15 -2.56
C TYR A 20 6.58 -3.69 -2.14
N VAL A 21 5.38 -3.09 -2.17
CA VAL A 21 5.17 -1.67 -1.85
C VAL A 21 4.21 -1.55 -0.68
N VAL A 22 4.66 -0.89 0.39
CA VAL A 22 3.88 -0.55 1.58
C VAL A 22 3.57 0.95 1.56
N ARG A 23 2.42 1.31 2.11
CA ARG A 23 1.94 2.68 2.26
C ARG A 23 1.57 2.91 3.73
N PRO A 24 2.50 3.41 4.55
CA PRO A 24 2.24 3.64 5.96
C PRO A 24 1.18 4.74 6.14
N GLU A 25 0.15 4.43 6.90
CA GLU A 25 -1.03 5.28 7.08
C GLU A 25 -1.48 5.26 8.54
N SER A 26 -2.03 6.36 9.03
CA SER A 26 -2.40 6.52 10.45
C SER A 26 -3.71 7.28 10.63
N LEU A 27 -4.24 7.22 11.86
CA LEU A 27 -5.31 8.11 12.28
C LEU A 27 -4.74 9.49 12.61
N PRO A 28 -5.52 10.57 12.43
CA PRO A 28 -6.95 10.60 12.11
C PRO A 28 -7.28 10.27 10.64
N LEU A 29 -8.54 9.95 10.36
CA LEU A 29 -9.05 9.93 8.98
C LEU A 29 -9.09 11.35 8.41
N VAL A 30 -8.73 11.47 7.13
CA VAL A 30 -8.89 12.69 6.35
C VAL A 30 -10.21 12.60 5.59
N TYR A 31 -10.98 13.69 5.62
CA TYR A 31 -12.23 13.84 4.88
C TYR A 31 -12.06 14.96 3.86
N LYS A 32 -12.07 14.62 2.57
CA LYS A 32 -12.02 15.60 1.49
C LYS A 32 -13.40 15.74 0.84
N PRO A 33 -14.00 16.94 0.83
CA PRO A 33 -15.28 17.15 0.17
C PRO A 33 -15.22 16.75 -1.29
N ILE A 34 -16.23 16.00 -1.75
CA ILE A 34 -16.38 15.64 -3.16
C ILE A 34 -17.05 16.79 -3.90
N ASN A 35 -16.47 17.18 -5.03
CA ASN A 35 -17.00 18.23 -5.90
C ASN A 35 -17.81 17.65 -7.06
N ALA A 36 -17.40 16.48 -7.57
CA ALA A 36 -18.11 15.78 -8.64
C ALA A 36 -17.79 14.28 -8.62
N ILE A 37 -18.73 13.46 -9.10
CA ILE A 37 -18.46 12.06 -9.48
C ILE A 37 -19.01 11.81 -10.88
N ALA A 38 -18.16 11.33 -11.79
CA ALA A 38 -18.56 10.95 -13.13
C ALA A 38 -19.19 9.55 -13.15
N GLN A 39 -20.33 9.40 -13.83
CA GLN A 39 -20.91 8.09 -14.18
C GLN A 39 -20.05 7.42 -15.27
N SER A 40 -18.92 6.86 -14.87
CA SER A 40 -17.93 6.27 -15.77
C SER A 40 -17.41 4.93 -15.26
N ALA A 41 -16.73 4.20 -16.14
CA ALA A 41 -16.04 2.96 -15.85
C ALA A 41 -14.58 3.08 -16.35
N PRO A 42 -13.58 3.27 -15.47
CA PRO A 42 -13.70 3.35 -14.02
C PRO A 42 -14.36 4.65 -13.54
N VAL A 43 -14.93 4.64 -12.33
CA VAL A 43 -15.51 5.85 -11.72
C VAL A 43 -14.41 6.89 -11.50
N SER A 44 -14.72 8.15 -11.80
CA SER A 44 -13.86 9.30 -11.54
C SER A 44 -14.48 10.21 -10.48
N VAL A 45 -13.71 10.52 -9.44
CA VAL A 45 -14.12 11.34 -8.30
C VAL A 45 -13.23 12.58 -8.26
N THR A 46 -13.84 13.76 -8.30
CA THR A 46 -13.16 15.04 -8.11
C THR A 46 -13.28 15.45 -6.64
N ALA A 47 -12.15 15.50 -5.95
CA ALA A 47 -12.00 16.02 -4.59
C ALA A 47 -10.76 16.92 -4.56
N THR A 48 -10.99 18.24 -4.64
CA THR A 48 -9.93 19.23 -4.85
C THR A 48 -8.85 19.17 -3.76
N GLY A 49 -7.58 19.11 -4.16
CA GLY A 49 -6.44 19.08 -3.24
C GLY A 49 -6.47 17.87 -2.31
N HIS A 50 -6.72 16.67 -2.85
CA HIS A 50 -6.77 15.45 -2.05
C HIS A 50 -5.40 15.06 -1.48
N GLY A 51 -4.28 15.42 -2.13
CA GLY A 51 -2.93 15.10 -1.63
C GLY A 51 -2.57 13.61 -1.64
N LEU A 52 -3.47 12.73 -2.08
CA LEU A 52 -3.21 11.31 -2.33
C LEU A 52 -2.16 11.06 -3.42
N ALA A 53 -1.49 9.92 -3.30
CA ALA A 53 -0.69 9.29 -4.36
C ALA A 53 -1.41 8.04 -4.92
N THR A 54 -1.08 7.63 -6.14
CA THR A 54 -1.66 6.40 -6.74
C THR A 54 -1.40 5.18 -5.87
N GLY A 55 -2.44 4.36 -5.69
CA GLY A 55 -2.45 3.16 -4.87
C GLY A 55 -2.90 3.38 -3.42
N TRP A 56 -3.22 4.61 -3.01
CA TRP A 56 -3.85 4.87 -1.70
C TRP A 56 -5.27 4.32 -1.65
N ASN A 57 -5.68 3.79 -0.50
CA ASN A 57 -7.05 3.30 -0.35
C ASN A 57 -7.97 4.41 0.16
N VAL A 58 -9.14 4.54 -0.47
CA VAL A 58 -10.15 5.56 -0.14
C VAL A 58 -11.53 4.92 -0.02
N ALA A 59 -12.38 5.47 0.83
CA ALA A 59 -13.81 5.22 0.85
C ALA A 59 -14.56 6.47 0.38
N VAL A 60 -15.76 6.29 -0.17
CA VAL A 60 -16.69 7.39 -0.47
C VAL A 60 -17.85 7.30 0.51
N THR A 61 -18.25 8.42 1.10
CA THR A 61 -19.38 8.47 2.06
C THR A 61 -20.25 9.68 1.79
N ASN A 62 -21.52 9.62 2.21
CA ASN A 62 -22.47 10.73 2.21
C ASN A 62 -22.68 11.44 0.86
N VAL A 63 -22.49 10.78 -0.29
CA VAL A 63 -22.94 11.34 -1.57
C VAL A 63 -24.45 11.19 -1.75
N ASP A 64 -25.08 12.26 -2.24
CA ASP A 64 -26.44 12.28 -2.74
C ASP A 64 -26.44 12.03 -4.25
N GLY A 65 -27.34 11.16 -4.70
CA GLY A 65 -27.21 10.56 -6.02
C GLY A 65 -25.95 9.69 -6.10
N MET A 66 -25.94 8.70 -6.99
CA MET A 66 -24.90 7.67 -7.02
C MET A 66 -24.69 6.98 -5.66
N ILE A 67 -25.76 6.78 -4.88
CA ILE A 67 -25.68 6.25 -3.50
C ILE A 67 -25.08 4.83 -3.44
N GLU A 68 -25.07 4.13 -4.57
CA GLU A 68 -24.49 2.79 -4.74
C GLU A 68 -22.99 2.75 -4.40
N ILE A 69 -22.28 3.88 -4.49
CA ILE A 69 -20.85 3.98 -4.14
C ILE A 69 -20.61 4.26 -2.65
N ASN A 70 -21.63 4.63 -1.89
CA ASN A 70 -21.46 5.02 -0.49
C ASN A 70 -21.08 3.83 0.39
N ALA A 71 -20.01 4.00 1.14
CA ALA A 71 -19.77 3.29 2.39
C ALA A 71 -20.64 3.86 3.52
N VAL A 72 -20.86 3.05 4.57
CA VAL A 72 -21.67 3.48 5.71
C VAL A 72 -20.89 4.51 6.54
N ALA A 73 -21.34 5.77 6.49
CA ALA A 73 -20.72 6.84 7.26
C ALA A 73 -20.69 6.51 8.76
N ASN A 74 -19.58 6.86 9.42
CA ASN A 74 -19.30 6.57 10.83
C ASN A 74 -19.22 5.08 11.21
N ALA A 75 -19.27 4.17 10.24
CA ALA A 75 -19.13 2.73 10.44
C ALA A 75 -18.29 2.08 9.32
N LEU A 76 -17.23 2.78 8.90
CA LEU A 76 -16.33 2.35 7.84
C LEU A 76 -15.63 1.04 8.19
N ARG A 77 -15.59 0.14 7.21
CA ARG A 77 -14.93 -1.16 7.25
C ARG A 77 -13.73 -1.15 6.32
N ASP A 78 -12.76 -2.02 6.58
CA ASP A 78 -11.59 -2.20 5.70
C ASP A 78 -11.99 -2.47 4.24
N SER A 79 -13.09 -3.20 4.03
CA SER A 79 -13.61 -3.52 2.70
C SER A 79 -14.10 -2.31 1.90
N ASP A 80 -14.42 -1.21 2.60
CA ASP A 80 -14.95 0.01 1.99
C ASP A 80 -13.85 0.82 1.30
N PHE A 81 -12.60 0.63 1.73
CA PHE A 81 -11.45 1.33 1.18
C PHE A 81 -10.93 0.63 -0.08
N LYS A 82 -10.87 1.37 -1.18
CA LYS A 82 -10.43 0.88 -2.50
C LYS A 82 -9.23 1.68 -3.01
N PRO A 83 -8.26 1.05 -3.68
CA PRO A 83 -7.09 1.75 -4.20
C PRO A 83 -7.48 2.71 -5.32
N VAL A 84 -6.92 3.92 -5.30
CA VAL A 84 -7.13 4.93 -6.34
C VAL A 84 -5.98 4.98 -7.35
N THR A 85 -6.28 5.47 -8.55
CA THR A 85 -5.28 6.07 -9.45
C THR A 85 -5.45 7.58 -9.41
N VAL A 86 -4.38 8.31 -9.12
CA VAL A 86 -4.40 9.78 -9.16
C VAL A 86 -4.28 10.22 -10.62
N VAL A 87 -5.20 11.06 -11.05
CA VAL A 87 -5.21 11.67 -12.39
C VAL A 87 -4.48 13.01 -12.34
N ASP A 88 -4.82 13.83 -11.35
CA ASP A 88 -4.27 15.15 -11.10
C ASP A 88 -4.48 15.53 -9.62
N PRO A 89 -4.01 16.69 -9.11
CA PRO A 89 -4.16 17.06 -7.69
C PRO A 89 -5.60 17.15 -7.15
N ASN A 90 -6.61 17.12 -8.02
CA ASN A 90 -8.02 17.27 -7.69
C ASN A 90 -8.86 16.06 -8.08
N THR A 91 -8.32 15.09 -8.81
CA THR A 91 -9.11 14.02 -9.41
C THR A 91 -8.43 12.67 -9.23
N VAL A 92 -9.22 11.69 -8.79
CA VAL A 92 -8.82 10.29 -8.70
C VAL A 92 -9.81 9.39 -9.44
N THR A 93 -9.36 8.21 -9.86
CA THR A 93 -10.24 7.12 -10.32
C THR A 93 -10.18 5.94 -9.35
N ILE A 94 -11.30 5.25 -9.17
CA ILE A 94 -11.35 3.98 -8.41
C ILE A 94 -11.53 2.86 -9.43
N ASN A 95 -10.42 2.22 -9.82
CA ASN A 95 -10.41 1.33 -10.98
C ASN A 95 -11.23 0.04 -10.78
N SER A 96 -11.51 -0.34 -9.53
CA SER A 96 -12.35 -1.49 -9.19
C SER A 96 -13.85 -1.19 -9.21
N VAL A 97 -14.27 0.04 -9.55
CA VAL A 97 -15.68 0.47 -9.51
C VAL A 97 -16.10 0.93 -10.91
N ASP A 98 -17.09 0.23 -11.47
CA ASP A 98 -17.85 0.64 -12.65
C ASP A 98 -19.12 1.35 -12.19
N ALA A 99 -19.18 2.67 -12.39
CA ALA A 99 -20.33 3.50 -12.02
C ALA A 99 -21.20 3.88 -13.23
N ALA A 100 -20.99 3.27 -14.41
CA ALA A 100 -21.75 3.61 -15.61
C ALA A 100 -23.25 3.27 -15.48
N GLY A 101 -23.58 2.28 -14.64
CA GLY A 101 -24.95 1.87 -14.33
C GLY A 101 -25.54 2.49 -13.06
N PHE A 102 -24.78 3.29 -12.31
CA PHE A 102 -25.27 3.91 -11.07
C PHE A 102 -26.18 5.09 -11.36
N SER A 103 -26.96 5.51 -10.37
CA SER A 103 -27.65 6.79 -10.40
C SER A 103 -26.67 7.97 -10.53
N ALA A 104 -27.13 9.09 -11.09
CA ALA A 104 -26.27 10.25 -11.29
C ALA A 104 -25.94 10.91 -9.95
N TYR A 105 -24.69 11.30 -9.75
CA TYR A 105 -24.28 12.12 -8.61
C TYR A 105 -25.01 13.46 -8.67
N THR A 106 -25.52 13.92 -7.52
CA THR A 106 -26.21 15.21 -7.42
C THR A 106 -25.46 16.18 -6.52
N ALA A 107 -25.04 15.75 -5.33
CA ALA A 107 -24.37 16.63 -4.36
C ALA A 107 -23.65 15.87 -3.24
N GLY A 108 -22.86 16.61 -2.45
CA GLY A 108 -22.34 16.18 -1.16
C GLY A 108 -21.21 15.17 -1.23
N GLY A 109 -21.00 14.51 -0.09
CA GLY A 109 -20.06 13.42 0.08
C GLY A 109 -18.62 13.79 0.40
N ASN A 110 -17.90 12.80 0.90
CA ASN A 110 -16.50 12.88 1.27
C ASN A 110 -15.72 11.71 0.70
N LEU A 111 -14.56 12.02 0.14
CA LEU A 111 -13.49 11.08 -0.10
C LEU A 111 -12.71 10.91 1.20
N VAL A 112 -12.77 9.72 1.79
CA VAL A 112 -12.25 9.42 3.13
C VAL A 112 -11.06 8.48 3.03
N TYR A 113 -9.97 8.78 3.74
CA TYR A 113 -8.75 7.96 3.74
C TYR A 113 -7.95 8.16 5.02
N TYR A 114 -7.04 7.23 5.32
CA TYR A 114 -6.09 7.38 6.42
C TYR A 114 -5.04 8.42 6.09
N THR A 115 -4.57 9.15 7.10
CA THR A 115 -3.51 10.15 6.93
C THR A 115 -2.23 9.45 6.46
N PRO A 116 -1.65 9.82 5.31
CA PRO A 116 -0.34 9.31 4.91
C PRO A 116 0.72 9.68 5.93
N VAL A 117 1.54 8.71 6.34
CA VAL A 117 2.65 8.97 7.26
C VAL A 117 3.81 9.58 6.48
N SER A 118 4.39 10.67 7.00
CA SER A 118 5.61 11.24 6.43
C SER A 118 6.79 10.31 6.72
N LEU A 119 7.61 10.09 5.70
CA LEU A 119 8.83 9.29 5.72
C LEU A 119 10.09 10.18 5.66
N ALA A 120 9.94 11.50 5.81
CA ALA A 120 11.03 12.46 5.75
C ALA A 120 12.13 12.12 6.77
N GLY A 121 13.34 11.83 6.28
CA GLY A 121 14.49 11.48 7.10
C GLY A 121 14.41 10.11 7.78
N ALA A 122 13.38 9.31 7.51
CA ALA A 122 13.26 7.96 8.04
C ALA A 122 14.18 6.98 7.29
N VAL A 123 14.55 5.91 7.98
CA VAL A 123 15.29 4.77 7.42
C VAL A 123 14.53 3.48 7.66
N ALA A 124 14.65 2.51 6.76
CA ALA A 124 14.02 1.20 6.91
C ALA A 124 15.04 0.06 6.90
N ARG A 125 14.67 -1.05 7.56
CA ARG A 125 15.44 -2.29 7.62
C ARG A 125 14.53 -3.52 7.69
N LEU A 126 15.02 -4.65 7.18
CA LEU A 126 14.39 -5.97 7.25
C LEU A 126 15.47 -7.03 7.10
N ASP A 127 15.51 -7.99 8.02
CA ASP A 127 16.34 -9.19 7.92
C ASP A 127 15.43 -10.40 7.67
N LEU A 128 15.68 -11.15 6.58
CA LEU A 128 15.07 -12.47 6.39
C LEU A 128 15.92 -13.52 7.12
N ARG A 129 15.28 -14.32 7.96
CA ARG A 129 15.88 -15.36 8.80
C ARG A 129 15.16 -16.69 8.64
N ASP A 130 15.85 -17.80 8.92
CA ASP A 130 15.25 -19.15 8.85
C ASP A 130 14.19 -19.40 9.94
N ALA A 131 14.35 -18.75 11.10
CA ALA A 131 13.39 -18.70 12.19
C ALA A 131 13.59 -17.43 13.04
N ILE A 132 12.69 -17.18 14.00
CA ILE A 132 12.85 -16.10 14.98
C ILE A 132 14.14 -16.33 15.78
N GLY A 133 15.06 -15.35 15.72
CA GLY A 133 16.39 -15.46 16.34
C GLY A 133 17.37 -16.40 15.64
N GLY A 134 17.00 -16.94 14.47
CA GLY A 134 17.81 -17.86 13.70
C GLY A 134 18.83 -17.19 12.78
N ALA A 135 19.36 -17.97 11.83
CA ALA A 135 20.41 -17.54 10.92
C ALA A 135 19.90 -16.47 9.93
N LEU A 136 20.74 -15.47 9.64
CA LEU A 136 20.47 -14.47 8.61
C LEU A 136 20.59 -15.09 7.22
N LEU A 137 19.53 -14.97 6.42
CA LEU A 137 19.45 -15.47 5.06
C LEU A 137 19.63 -14.35 4.02
N TYR A 138 19.01 -13.19 4.26
CA TYR A 138 19.13 -12.04 3.37
C TYR A 138 18.86 -10.73 4.14
N GLN A 139 19.72 -9.74 3.94
CA GLN A 139 19.62 -8.44 4.61
C GLN A 139 19.08 -7.36 3.66
N MET A 140 18.13 -6.58 4.15
CA MET A 140 17.56 -5.45 3.44
C MET A 140 17.58 -4.19 4.30
N SER A 141 17.93 -3.07 3.69
CA SER A 141 17.83 -1.76 4.31
C SER A 141 17.84 -0.66 3.27
N SER A 142 17.41 0.51 3.71
CA SER A 142 17.54 1.76 2.97
C SER A 142 19.01 2.13 2.68
N ALA A 143 19.93 1.81 3.58
CA ALA A 143 21.37 2.03 3.36
C ALA A 143 21.95 1.11 2.26
N LEU A 144 21.39 -0.09 2.10
CA LEU A 144 21.77 -1.03 1.02
C LEU A 144 21.06 -0.71 -0.31
N GLY A 145 20.09 0.21 -0.31
CA GLY A 145 19.32 0.60 -1.50
C GLY A 145 18.27 -0.40 -1.97
N ASN A 146 18.13 -1.54 -1.29
CA ASN A 146 17.10 -2.56 -1.60
C ASN A 146 15.77 -2.33 -0.85
N ILE A 147 15.72 -1.32 0.03
CA ILE A 147 14.49 -0.69 0.50
C ILE A 147 14.54 0.80 0.12
N VAL A 148 13.53 1.31 -0.57
CA VAL A 148 13.44 2.73 -0.95
C VAL A 148 12.25 3.35 -0.25
N LEU A 149 12.48 4.42 0.52
CA LEU A 149 11.43 5.25 1.08
C LEU A 149 11.24 6.48 0.20
N ASP A 150 9.99 6.78 -0.15
CA ASP A 150 9.59 7.96 -0.90
C ASP A 150 8.59 8.75 -0.05
N ASP A 151 9.01 9.90 0.47
CA ASP A 151 8.17 10.77 1.31
C ASP A 151 7.11 11.52 0.49
N THR A 152 7.35 11.77 -0.80
CA THR A 152 6.36 12.45 -1.65
C THR A 152 5.23 11.49 -2.04
N ALA A 153 5.57 10.25 -2.36
CA ALA A 153 4.60 9.21 -2.66
C ALA A 153 4.08 8.47 -1.41
N HIS A 154 4.67 8.72 -0.24
CA HIS A 154 4.43 8.03 1.01
C HIS A 154 4.55 6.50 0.88
N THR A 155 5.59 6.02 0.20
CA THR A 155 5.79 4.58 -0.03
C THR A 155 7.09 4.05 0.56
N VAL A 156 7.05 2.80 1.01
CA VAL A 156 8.23 1.98 1.28
C VAL A 156 8.24 0.83 0.30
N THR A 157 9.26 0.79 -0.56
CA THR A 157 9.41 -0.20 -1.62
C THR A 157 10.55 -1.15 -1.29
N VAL A 158 10.24 -2.41 -1.04
CA VAL A 158 11.22 -3.49 -0.91
C VAL A 158 11.47 -4.10 -2.29
N THR A 159 12.73 -4.25 -2.69
CA THR A 159 13.14 -4.86 -3.95
C THR A 159 14.23 -5.90 -3.71
N ILE A 160 14.00 -7.14 -4.16
CA ILE A 160 15.03 -8.18 -4.22
C ILE A 160 15.28 -8.47 -5.70
N PRO A 161 16.46 -8.15 -6.25
CA PRO A 161 16.74 -8.32 -7.67
C PRO A 161 16.77 -9.80 -8.05
N ALA A 162 16.46 -10.10 -9.33
CA ALA A 162 16.51 -11.45 -9.87
C ALA A 162 17.84 -12.19 -9.58
N SER A 163 18.97 -11.48 -9.69
CA SER A 163 20.29 -12.04 -9.40
C SER A 163 20.49 -12.46 -7.94
N ALA A 164 19.77 -11.84 -7.00
CA ALA A 164 19.79 -12.25 -5.60
C ALA A 164 18.85 -13.44 -5.37
N THR A 165 17.64 -13.41 -5.93
CA THR A 165 16.66 -14.49 -5.75
C THR A 165 17.11 -15.79 -6.41
N GLU A 166 17.87 -15.75 -7.51
CA GLU A 166 18.52 -16.91 -8.13
C GLU A 166 19.44 -17.67 -7.14
N GLY A 167 20.10 -16.95 -6.23
CA GLY A 167 21.01 -17.53 -5.23
C GLY A 167 20.34 -18.05 -3.95
N PHE A 168 19.02 -17.91 -3.79
CA PHE A 168 18.33 -18.31 -2.57
C PHE A 168 18.23 -19.84 -2.46
N THR A 169 18.93 -20.46 -1.51
CA THR A 169 18.86 -21.93 -1.31
C THR A 169 17.82 -22.36 -0.27
N PHE A 170 17.28 -21.41 0.52
CA PHE A 170 16.22 -21.64 1.49
C PHE A 170 14.85 -21.64 0.83
N LEU A 171 13.89 -22.37 1.42
CA LEU A 171 12.50 -22.46 0.92
C LEU A 171 11.53 -21.55 1.69
N SER A 172 11.92 -21.11 2.88
CA SER A 172 11.11 -20.23 3.71
C SER A 172 12.00 -19.29 4.53
N ALA A 173 11.45 -18.12 4.87
CA ALA A 173 12.07 -17.21 5.81
C ALA A 173 11.01 -16.41 6.58
N VAL A 174 11.41 -15.83 7.70
CA VAL A 174 10.61 -14.87 8.48
C VAL A 174 11.40 -13.58 8.65
N GLY A 175 10.70 -12.45 8.84
CA GLY A 175 11.35 -11.18 9.14
C GLY A 175 10.34 -10.07 9.41
N ASP A 176 10.84 -8.96 9.94
CA ASP A 176 10.03 -7.79 10.27
C ASP A 176 10.51 -6.58 9.47
N LEU A 177 9.59 -5.88 8.81
CA LEU A 177 9.89 -4.60 8.17
C LEU A 177 9.74 -3.50 9.22
N GLU A 178 10.86 -2.88 9.59
CA GLU A 178 10.88 -1.78 10.54
C GLU A 178 11.24 -0.46 9.86
N ILE A 179 10.58 0.62 10.28
CA ILE A 179 10.97 2.01 10.01
C ILE A 179 11.52 2.61 11.30
N VAL A 180 12.62 3.33 11.18
CA VAL A 180 13.19 4.19 12.22
C VAL A 180 13.06 5.64 11.79
N TYR A 181 12.33 6.43 12.56
CA TYR A 181 12.11 7.85 12.31
C TYR A 181 13.22 8.72 12.94
N PRO A 182 13.35 10.01 12.54
CA PRO A 182 14.41 10.89 13.05
C PRO A 182 14.44 11.08 14.58
N ASP A 183 13.30 10.90 15.24
CA ASP A 183 13.16 10.96 16.70
C ASP A 183 13.52 9.63 17.40
N SER A 184 14.09 8.68 16.65
CA SER A 184 14.40 7.31 17.08
C SER A 184 13.17 6.46 17.41
N PHE A 185 11.95 6.90 17.08
CA PHE A 185 10.79 6.04 17.11
C PHE A 185 10.96 4.90 16.10
N VAL A 186 10.74 3.67 16.54
CA VAL A 186 10.79 2.48 15.70
C VAL A 186 9.37 1.94 15.54
N GLU A 187 8.94 1.83 14.30
CA GLU A 187 7.65 1.26 13.94
C GLU A 187 7.86 -0.04 13.17
N GLU A 188 7.32 -1.14 13.72
CA GLU A 188 7.21 -2.41 13.01
C GLU A 188 6.00 -2.34 12.07
N LEU A 189 6.25 -2.24 10.76
CA LEU A 189 5.17 -2.12 9.76
C LEU A 189 4.58 -3.48 9.38
N LEU A 190 5.45 -4.46 9.14
CA LEU A 190 5.04 -5.78 8.66
C LEU A 190 5.74 -6.87 9.44
N ARG A 191 5.00 -7.95 9.67
CA ARG A 191 5.54 -9.29 9.93
C ARG A 191 5.45 -10.09 8.64
N VAL A 192 6.58 -10.57 8.17
CA VAL A 192 6.71 -11.21 6.86
C VAL A 192 6.99 -12.69 7.05
N ASN A 193 6.16 -13.52 6.42
CA ASN A 193 6.48 -14.91 6.10
C ASN A 193 6.84 -14.99 4.62
N VAL A 194 7.93 -15.66 4.27
CA VAL A 194 8.40 -15.83 2.90
C VAL A 194 8.29 -17.28 2.50
N GLU A 195 7.77 -17.53 1.31
CA GLU A 195 7.86 -18.79 0.59
C GLU A 195 8.72 -18.57 -0.67
N VAL A 196 9.76 -19.37 -0.85
CA VAL A 196 10.59 -19.34 -2.06
C VAL A 196 10.21 -20.50 -2.97
N ILE A 197 9.71 -20.17 -4.15
CA ILE A 197 9.47 -21.14 -5.21
C ILE A 197 10.73 -21.22 -6.07
N GLN A 198 11.32 -22.41 -6.09
CA GLN A 198 12.50 -22.69 -6.89
C GLN A 198 12.21 -22.59 -8.40
N GLU A 199 13.21 -22.18 -9.15
CA GLU A 199 13.09 -22.10 -10.60
C GLU A 199 12.99 -23.49 -11.23
N VAL A 200 11.96 -23.71 -12.05
CA VAL A 200 11.75 -24.97 -12.78
C VAL A 200 12.24 -24.85 -14.23
N THR A 201 12.35 -23.63 -14.76
CA THR A 201 12.83 -23.37 -16.13
C THR A 201 14.36 -23.21 -16.09
N THR A 202 15.09 -24.30 -16.32
CA THR A 202 16.57 -24.31 -16.30
C THR A 202 17.21 -24.37 -17.69
N SER A 203 16.41 -24.30 -18.75
CA SER A 203 16.88 -24.32 -20.13
C SER A 203 17.40 -22.94 -20.56
N SER A 204 18.64 -22.92 -21.08
CA SER A 204 19.29 -21.76 -21.71
C SER A 204 18.68 -21.39 -23.06
#